data_AF-A0A7X9RTP5-F1
#
_entry.id   AF-A0A7X9RTP5-F1
#
_cell.length_a   1.000
_cell.length_b   1.000
_cell.length_c   1.000
_cell.angle_alpha   90.00
_cell.angle_beta   90.00
_cell.angle_gamma   90.00
#
_symmetry.space_group_name_H-M   'P 1'
#
loop_
_entity.id
_entity.type
_entity.pdbx_description
1 polymer ?
#
loop_
_entity_poly.entity_id
_entity_poly.type
_entity_poly.pdbx_seq_one_letter_code
_entity_poly.pdbx_strand_id
1 'polypeptide(L)'
;MILFFLLPFMTIAGGKYDKEGIKPGEELKYGDKLFKWQEDTNGNKVMDFNEVLYSENGTWRALREGDQKDEHLFTETIVYRRQLRFVDSDAFIYKSTPNRDLALFVDYPSDWKKSDKRVAIIWYYGGAWSSGNILHFKPQAEYFTQRGIINIRVDYRVVQRDGISDGGFTSAQDAKTALRWVKRNAAMLGVDPDKIIVGGGSAGGHLALATQLKSVDDPHDDLSVNTDVIGFILHNPYVVYLNEKSYIYNLDYSKLAPVWVAYGLKDKAAYDDDPSQKRTERNGESFVKLLAEKNKGSYAFIKENGGHGFCSSAAFLEESTHSTDQFLQSLGVLDDQLGKVTSKRQGILKIERRKQIISDNTLRLTKYRKGQSVNSFSPDQSQ
;
A
#
# COMPACT_ATOMS: atom_id res chain seq x y z
N MET A 1 10.12 22.15 22.43
CA MET A 1 10.01 22.31 20.96
C MET A 1 10.61 21.12 20.17
N ILE A 2 10.76 19.92 20.77
CA ILE A 2 11.34 18.72 20.13
C ILE A 2 10.44 17.47 20.36
N LEU A 3 9.11 17.66 20.42
CA LEU A 3 8.16 16.58 20.71
C LEU A 3 6.97 16.53 19.73
N PHE A 4 7.20 16.96 18.48
CA PHE A 4 6.14 17.28 17.51
C PHE A 4 5.99 16.30 16.32
N PHE A 5 6.71 15.18 16.28
CA PHE A 5 6.84 14.36 15.05
C PHE A 5 6.37 12.89 15.11
N LEU A 6 5.73 12.42 16.19
CA LEU A 6 5.65 10.96 16.45
C LEU A 6 4.27 10.29 16.42
N LEU A 7 3.20 11.02 16.11
CA LEU A 7 1.84 10.50 16.29
C LEU A 7 1.27 9.53 15.22
N PRO A 8 1.80 9.39 13.98
CA PRO A 8 1.40 8.28 13.12
C PRO A 8 1.99 6.92 13.58
N PHE A 9 2.95 6.93 14.52
CA PHE A 9 3.76 5.76 14.90
C PHE A 9 3.57 5.26 16.32
N MET A 10 2.71 5.86 17.14
CA MET A 10 2.57 5.42 18.54
C MET A 10 1.93 4.03 18.72
N THR A 11 1.48 3.38 17.65
CA THR A 11 1.14 1.94 17.65
C THR A 11 1.96 1.11 16.64
N ILE A 12 2.89 1.74 15.95
CA ILE A 12 3.49 1.24 14.70
C ILE A 12 5.03 1.34 14.78
N ALA A 13 5.58 1.28 16.00
CA ALA A 13 7.02 1.23 16.23
C ALA A 13 7.33 0.17 17.29
N GLY A 14 7.74 -1.04 16.88
CA GLY A 14 8.48 -2.00 17.69
C GLY A 14 9.90 -1.53 18.03
N GLY A 15 10.08 -0.25 18.30
CA GLY A 15 11.04 0.16 19.31
C GLY A 15 10.33 0.03 20.64
N LYS A 16 10.97 -0.57 21.64
CA LYS A 16 10.65 -0.19 23.02
C LYS A 16 10.59 1.34 23.07
N TYR A 17 9.41 1.92 23.22
CA TYR A 17 9.33 3.18 23.91
C TYR A 17 9.45 2.85 25.39
N ASP A 18 10.69 2.58 25.83
CA ASP A 18 11.10 3.06 27.14
C ASP A 18 11.19 4.59 27.03
N LYS A 19 10.03 5.25 26.97
CA LYS A 19 9.92 6.44 27.79
C LYS A 19 9.55 5.88 29.16
N GLU A 20 10.55 5.63 29.99
CA GLU A 20 10.29 5.50 31.42
C GLU A 20 9.35 6.66 31.82
N GLY A 21 8.13 6.32 32.26
CA GLY A 21 7.19 7.28 32.85
C GLY A 21 5.81 7.46 32.21
N ILE A 22 5.48 6.91 31.03
CA ILE A 22 4.10 7.03 30.48
C ILE A 22 3.13 6.12 31.24
N LYS A 23 2.06 6.70 31.80
CA LYS A 23 1.06 5.97 32.60
C LYS A 23 -0.20 5.70 31.79
N PRO A 24 -0.88 4.54 31.98
CA PRO A 24 -2.23 4.33 31.46
C PRO A 24 -3.15 5.47 31.91
N GLY A 25 -4.00 5.97 31.00
CA GLY A 25 -4.87 7.11 31.22
C GLY A 25 -4.24 8.47 30.88
N GLU A 26 -2.93 8.54 30.61
CA GLU A 26 -2.29 9.77 30.14
C GLU A 26 -2.83 10.17 28.76
N GLU A 27 -3.12 11.45 28.58
CA GLU A 27 -3.73 11.97 27.36
C GLU A 27 -2.67 12.40 26.35
N LEU A 28 -2.96 12.12 25.08
CA LEU A 28 -2.15 12.52 23.95
C LEU A 28 -2.97 13.39 23.00
N LYS A 29 -2.65 14.67 22.95
CA LYS A 29 -3.26 15.62 22.02
C LYS A 29 -2.53 15.60 20.68
N TYR A 30 -3.28 15.44 19.59
CA TYR A 30 -2.81 15.46 18.21
C TYR A 30 -3.70 16.33 17.34
N GLY A 31 -3.25 17.55 17.05
CA GLY A 31 -4.06 18.54 16.35
C GLY A 31 -5.37 18.82 17.10
N ASP A 32 -6.48 18.59 16.42
CA ASP A 32 -7.83 18.65 16.95
C ASP A 32 -8.25 17.35 17.66
N LYS A 33 -7.40 16.34 17.86
CA LYS A 33 -7.78 15.05 18.47
C LYS A 33 -7.10 14.83 19.81
N LEU A 34 -7.73 14.07 20.69
CA LEU A 34 -7.22 13.66 22.00
C LEU A 34 -7.40 12.15 22.13
N PHE A 35 -6.29 11.46 22.38
CA PHE A 35 -6.23 10.03 22.60
C PHE A 35 -5.84 9.75 24.05
N LYS A 36 -6.09 8.53 24.54
CA LYS A 36 -5.60 8.08 25.84
C LYS A 36 -4.66 6.89 25.65
N TRP A 37 -3.65 6.81 26.50
CA TRP A 37 -2.86 5.59 26.62
C TRP A 37 -3.62 4.54 27.44
N GLN A 38 -3.51 3.28 27.02
CA GLN A 38 -3.96 2.13 27.80
C GLN A 38 -2.85 1.07 27.87
N GLU A 39 -3.05 0.11 28.75
CA GLU A 39 -2.20 -1.08 28.85
C GLU A 39 -2.97 -2.28 28.29
N ASP A 40 -2.35 -3.03 27.39
CA ASP A 40 -2.92 -4.29 26.91
C ASP A 40 -2.71 -5.42 27.93
N THR A 41 -3.32 -6.59 27.68
CA THR A 41 -3.23 -7.75 28.57
C THR A 41 -1.82 -8.32 28.72
N ASN A 42 -0.87 -7.89 27.87
CA ASN A 42 0.52 -8.30 27.86
C ASN A 42 1.46 -7.23 28.46
N GLY A 43 0.89 -6.17 29.06
CA GLY A 43 1.66 -5.09 29.70
C GLY A 43 2.20 -4.03 28.74
N ASN A 44 1.89 -4.11 27.45
CA ASN A 44 2.34 -3.14 26.47
C ASN A 44 1.48 -1.87 26.53
N LYS A 45 2.14 -0.72 26.47
CA LYS A 45 1.46 0.58 26.39
C LYS A 45 1.01 0.81 24.96
N VAL A 46 -0.31 0.91 24.75
CA VAL A 46 -0.91 1.07 23.43
C VAL A 46 -1.91 2.22 23.44
N MET A 47 -2.18 2.82 22.29
CA MET A 47 -3.18 3.89 22.18
C MET A 47 -4.60 3.31 22.25
N ASP A 48 -5.45 3.93 23.07
CA ASP A 48 -6.87 3.65 23.06
C ASP A 48 -7.55 4.38 21.91
N PHE A 49 -8.27 3.61 21.08
CA PHE A 49 -9.13 4.14 20.01
C PHE A 49 -10.59 3.74 20.24
N ASN A 50 -10.99 3.47 21.48
CA ASN A 50 -12.39 3.32 21.89
C ASN A 50 -12.97 4.67 22.32
N GLU A 51 -12.15 5.52 22.93
CA GLU A 51 -12.51 6.88 23.34
C GLU A 51 -11.53 7.91 22.76
N VAL A 52 -11.77 8.34 21.52
CA VAL A 52 -11.02 9.47 20.94
C VAL A 52 -11.89 10.72 21.02
N LEU A 53 -11.36 11.81 21.56
CA LEU A 53 -12.03 13.10 21.47
C LEU A 53 -11.50 13.87 20.26
N TYR A 54 -12.33 14.74 19.69
CA TYR A 54 -11.90 15.76 18.76
C TYR A 54 -12.45 17.14 19.17
N SER A 55 -11.76 18.20 18.77
CA SER A 55 -12.02 19.59 19.14
C SER A 55 -12.58 20.34 17.94
N GLU A 56 -13.83 20.79 18.05
CA GLU A 56 -14.48 21.67 17.09
C GLU A 56 -14.81 22.98 17.79
N ASN A 57 -14.33 24.12 17.26
CA ASN A 57 -14.57 25.46 17.83
C ASN A 57 -14.22 25.56 19.33
N GLY A 58 -13.15 24.89 19.76
CA GLY A 58 -12.68 24.90 21.15
C GLY A 58 -13.45 23.96 22.10
N THR A 59 -14.43 23.21 21.59
CA THR A 59 -15.17 22.21 22.38
C THR A 59 -14.75 20.80 22.01
N TRP A 60 -14.37 20.00 23.01
CA TRP A 60 -14.02 18.59 22.84
C TRP A 60 -15.26 17.69 22.84
N ARG A 61 -15.35 16.78 21.86
CA ARG A 61 -16.43 15.81 21.70
C ARG A 61 -15.88 14.44 21.40
N ALA A 62 -16.55 13.39 21.87
CA ALA A 62 -16.14 12.01 21.58
C ALA A 62 -16.53 11.61 20.14
N LEU A 63 -15.57 11.04 19.41
CA LEU A 63 -15.81 10.38 18.13
C LEU A 63 -16.56 9.07 18.37
N ARG A 64 -17.79 8.97 17.84
CA ARG A 64 -18.67 7.82 18.02
C ARG A 64 -19.08 7.20 16.69
N GLU A 65 -19.28 5.89 16.71
CA GLU A 65 -19.81 5.15 15.58
C GLU A 65 -21.27 5.56 15.32
N GLY A 66 -21.60 5.91 14.07
CA GLY A 66 -22.98 6.26 13.67
C GLY A 66 -23.35 7.74 13.81
N ASP A 67 -22.43 8.63 14.19
CA ASP A 67 -22.66 10.07 14.08
C ASP A 67 -22.47 10.52 12.62
N GLN A 68 -23.56 10.84 11.92
CA GLN A 68 -23.52 11.17 10.48
C GLN A 68 -22.65 12.38 10.15
N LYS A 69 -22.46 13.31 11.09
CA LYS A 69 -21.55 14.46 10.87
C LYS A 69 -20.08 14.07 10.93
N ASP A 70 -19.77 13.05 11.73
CA ASP A 70 -18.40 12.65 12.05
C ASP A 70 -18.03 11.28 11.46
N GLU A 71 -18.91 10.66 10.66
CA GLU A 71 -18.74 9.30 10.14
C GLU A 71 -17.44 9.14 9.34
N HIS A 72 -17.07 10.16 8.57
CA HIS A 72 -15.80 10.19 7.85
C HIS A 72 -14.62 10.26 8.82
N LEU A 73 -14.66 11.20 9.78
CA LEU A 73 -13.62 11.38 10.79
C LEU A 73 -13.46 10.13 11.68
N PHE A 74 -14.56 9.46 12.01
CA PHE A 74 -14.61 8.20 12.75
C PHE A 74 -13.98 7.06 11.96
N THR A 75 -14.36 6.92 10.68
CA THR A 75 -13.78 5.91 9.80
C THR A 75 -12.27 6.10 9.67
N GLU A 76 -11.82 7.34 9.46
CA GLU A 76 -10.39 7.64 9.35
C GLU A 76 -9.62 7.44 10.64
N THR A 77 -10.20 7.91 11.75
CA THR A 77 -9.49 7.99 13.02
C THR A 77 -9.51 6.68 13.79
N ILE A 78 -10.61 5.94 13.69
CA ILE A 78 -10.90 4.76 14.49
C ILE A 78 -10.85 3.50 13.65
N VAL A 79 -11.61 3.43 12.56
CA VAL A 79 -11.76 2.18 11.79
C VAL A 79 -10.45 1.82 11.09
N TYR A 80 -9.83 2.75 10.35
CA TYR A 80 -8.56 2.46 9.67
C TYR A 80 -7.42 2.19 10.65
N ARG A 81 -7.33 2.93 11.76
CA ARG A 81 -6.28 2.70 12.77
C ARG A 81 -6.48 1.40 13.55
N ARG A 82 -7.73 0.99 13.82
CA ARG A 82 -8.02 -0.36 14.36
C ARG A 82 -7.61 -1.45 13.37
N GLN A 83 -7.86 -1.27 12.07
CA GLN A 83 -7.45 -2.23 11.04
C GLN A 83 -5.93 -2.44 11.00
N LEU A 84 -5.13 -1.38 11.19
CA LEU A 84 -3.67 -1.48 11.27
C LEU A 84 -3.17 -2.32 12.47
N ARG A 85 -3.95 -2.43 13.55
CA ARG A 85 -3.61 -3.31 14.70
C ARG A 85 -3.68 -4.80 14.38
N PHE A 86 -4.31 -5.17 13.26
CA PHE A 86 -4.46 -6.57 12.84
C PHE A 86 -3.51 -6.95 11.70
N VAL A 87 -2.53 -6.11 11.38
CA VAL A 87 -1.53 -6.38 10.35
C VAL A 87 -0.34 -7.12 10.96
N ASP A 88 -0.33 -8.44 10.81
CA ASP A 88 0.79 -9.32 11.20
C ASP A 88 1.88 -9.31 10.11
N SER A 89 2.46 -8.13 9.87
CA SER A 89 3.48 -7.91 8.84
C SER A 89 4.50 -6.90 9.33
N ASP A 90 5.80 -7.15 9.10
CA ASP A 90 6.85 -6.20 9.46
C ASP A 90 6.64 -4.88 8.72
N ALA A 91 6.88 -3.74 9.37
CA ALA A 91 6.74 -2.46 8.69
C ALA A 91 7.91 -1.50 8.89
N PHE A 92 8.14 -0.70 7.85
CA PHE A 92 9.31 0.15 7.70
C PHE A 92 8.90 1.51 7.17
N ILE A 93 9.51 2.55 7.71
CA ILE A 93 9.27 3.93 7.27
C ILE A 93 10.15 4.21 6.08
N TYR A 94 9.53 4.54 4.95
CA TYR A 94 10.27 4.84 3.73
C TYR A 94 10.37 6.34 3.44
N LYS A 95 9.44 7.14 3.97
CA LYS A 95 9.40 8.60 3.74
C LYS A 95 8.73 9.32 4.90
N SER A 96 9.37 10.39 5.38
CA SER A 96 8.73 11.36 6.28
C SER A 96 8.09 12.48 5.48
N THR A 97 6.87 12.87 5.84
CA THR A 97 6.17 14.00 5.22
C THR A 97 5.73 15.00 6.29
N PRO A 98 5.32 16.23 5.93
CA PRO A 98 4.86 17.21 6.90
C PRO A 98 3.68 16.72 7.78
N ASN A 99 2.81 15.86 7.24
CA ASN A 99 1.58 15.44 7.91
C ASN A 99 1.70 14.10 8.64
N ARG A 100 2.53 13.18 8.12
CA ARG A 100 2.81 11.86 8.70
C ARG A 100 3.99 11.19 8.01
N ASP A 101 4.61 10.20 8.64
CA ASP A 101 5.48 9.30 7.87
C ASP A 101 4.66 8.24 7.13
N LEU A 102 5.21 7.82 6.00
CA LEU A 102 4.68 6.79 5.12
C LEU A 102 5.47 5.51 5.34
N ALA A 103 4.73 4.42 5.50
CA ALA A 103 5.28 3.11 5.78
C ALA A 103 4.98 2.12 4.66
N LEU A 104 5.84 1.12 4.54
CA LEU A 104 5.56 -0.10 3.82
C LEU A 104 5.44 -1.27 4.79
N PHE A 105 4.60 -2.24 4.43
CA PHE A 105 4.31 -3.43 5.22
C PHE A 105 4.75 -4.66 4.42
N VAL A 106 5.57 -5.52 5.02
CA VAL A 106 6.24 -6.63 4.37
C VAL A 106 5.72 -7.95 4.92
N ASP A 107 5.15 -8.75 4.02
CA ASP A 107 4.74 -10.13 4.27
C ASP A 107 5.86 -11.05 3.73
N TYR A 108 6.49 -11.80 4.64
CA TYR A 108 7.59 -12.70 4.33
C TYR A 108 7.12 -14.15 4.21
N PRO A 109 7.67 -14.93 3.25
CA PRO A 109 7.52 -16.38 3.24
C PRO A 109 7.96 -17.01 4.57
N SER A 110 7.34 -18.13 4.96
CA SER A 110 7.64 -18.78 6.26
C SER A 110 9.08 -19.28 6.37
N ASP A 111 9.74 -19.55 5.24
CA ASP A 111 11.12 -20.00 5.12
C ASP A 111 12.11 -18.85 4.84
N TRP A 112 11.66 -17.59 4.93
CA TRP A 112 12.47 -16.41 4.65
C TRP A 112 13.71 -16.31 5.53
N LYS A 113 14.82 -15.91 4.92
CA LYS A 113 16.06 -15.52 5.61
C LYS A 113 16.55 -14.18 5.06
N LYS A 114 17.18 -13.39 5.93
CA LYS A 114 17.79 -12.10 5.53
C LYS A 114 18.83 -12.23 4.42
N SER A 115 19.51 -13.37 4.32
CA SER A 115 20.51 -13.67 3.29
C SER A 115 19.91 -14.01 1.92
N ASP A 116 18.59 -14.16 1.82
CA ASP A 116 17.93 -14.53 0.58
C ASP A 116 18.00 -13.40 -0.46
N LYS A 117 17.73 -13.75 -1.72
CA LYS A 117 17.51 -12.83 -2.84
C LYS A 117 16.22 -13.22 -3.56
N ARG A 118 15.08 -12.94 -2.93
CA ARG A 118 13.75 -13.33 -3.43
C ARG A 118 13.17 -12.27 -4.34
N VAL A 119 12.29 -12.71 -5.23
CA VAL A 119 11.40 -11.80 -5.96
C VAL A 119 10.50 -11.07 -4.97
N ALA A 120 10.23 -9.80 -5.23
CA ALA A 120 9.26 -9.02 -4.46
C ALA A 120 8.15 -8.46 -5.35
N ILE A 121 6.93 -8.41 -4.81
CA ILE A 121 5.83 -7.64 -5.40
C ILE A 121 5.52 -6.45 -4.48
N ILE A 122 5.58 -5.24 -5.03
CA ILE A 122 5.17 -4.00 -4.35
C ILE A 122 3.75 -3.63 -4.78
N TRP A 123 2.84 -3.50 -3.82
CA TRP A 123 1.42 -3.24 -4.04
C TRP A 123 1.02 -1.82 -3.63
N TYR A 124 0.37 -1.11 -4.55
CA TYR A 124 -0.27 0.19 -4.31
C TYR A 124 -1.79 0.03 -4.34
N TYR A 125 -2.46 0.41 -3.25
CA TYR A 125 -3.92 0.32 -3.16
C TYR A 125 -4.64 1.30 -4.10
N GLY A 126 -5.88 0.98 -4.48
CA GLY A 126 -6.80 1.93 -5.14
C GLY A 126 -7.57 2.81 -4.16
N GLY A 127 -8.24 3.83 -4.71
CA GLY A 127 -9.07 4.78 -3.95
C GLY A 127 -9.10 6.19 -4.54
N ALA A 128 -8.98 6.32 -5.88
CA ALA A 128 -9.00 7.60 -6.61
C ALA A 128 -8.03 8.66 -6.06
N TRP A 129 -6.88 8.24 -5.51
CA TRP A 129 -5.92 9.08 -4.77
C TRP A 129 -6.51 9.84 -3.58
N SER A 130 -7.77 9.57 -3.24
CA SER A 130 -8.54 10.27 -2.23
C SER A 130 -8.60 9.47 -0.95
N SER A 131 -8.75 8.15 -1.06
CA SER A 131 -8.88 7.22 0.06
C SER A 131 -8.17 5.89 -0.25
N GLY A 132 -8.50 4.83 0.49
CA GLY A 132 -7.91 3.48 0.34
C GLY A 132 -6.97 3.11 1.49
N ASN A 133 -6.48 1.86 1.52
CA ASN A 133 -5.55 1.41 2.56
C ASN A 133 -4.74 0.17 2.14
N ILE A 134 -3.69 -0.12 2.92
CA ILE A 134 -2.74 -1.23 2.71
C ILE A 134 -3.34 -2.63 2.81
N LEU A 135 -4.62 -2.81 3.17
CA LEU A 135 -5.28 -4.11 3.18
C LEU A 135 -5.89 -4.50 1.83
N HIS A 136 -5.98 -3.57 0.86
CA HIS A 136 -6.59 -3.81 -0.46
C HIS A 136 -6.01 -5.09 -1.10
N PHE A 137 -4.69 -5.23 -1.10
CA PHE A 137 -3.98 -6.37 -1.70
C PHE A 137 -3.56 -7.45 -0.71
N LYS A 138 -4.09 -7.45 0.53
CA LYS A 138 -3.72 -8.49 1.53
C LYS A 138 -4.02 -9.91 1.02
N PRO A 139 -5.18 -10.22 0.39
CA PRO A 139 -5.45 -11.57 -0.07
C PRO A 139 -4.45 -12.07 -1.13
N GLN A 140 -4.10 -11.22 -2.10
CA GLN A 140 -3.09 -11.52 -3.11
C GLN A 140 -1.70 -11.65 -2.49
N ALA A 141 -1.35 -10.76 -1.57
CA ALA A 141 -0.09 -10.80 -0.84
C ALA A 141 0.06 -12.11 -0.05
N GLU A 142 -0.99 -12.58 0.63
CA GLU A 142 -0.98 -13.87 1.35
C GLU A 142 -0.75 -15.05 0.42
N TYR A 143 -1.38 -15.03 -0.76
CA TYR A 143 -1.20 -16.07 -1.76
C TYR A 143 0.24 -16.10 -2.30
N PHE A 144 0.77 -14.96 -2.76
CA PHE A 144 2.13 -14.91 -3.31
C PHE A 144 3.21 -15.12 -2.25
N THR A 145 2.94 -14.79 -0.99
CA THR A 145 3.82 -15.11 0.14
C THR A 145 3.94 -16.62 0.34
N GLN A 146 2.84 -17.36 0.20
CA GLN A 146 2.86 -18.84 0.21
C GLN A 146 3.58 -19.43 -1.01
N ARG A 147 3.64 -18.68 -2.12
CA ARG A 147 4.44 -19.00 -3.31
C ARG A 147 5.90 -18.60 -3.20
N GLY A 148 6.37 -18.14 -2.04
CA GLY A 148 7.77 -17.82 -1.79
C GLY A 148 8.20 -16.41 -2.20
N ILE A 149 7.25 -15.55 -2.61
CA ILE A 149 7.49 -14.15 -3.00
C ILE A 149 7.35 -13.23 -1.79
N ILE A 150 8.23 -12.25 -1.64
CA ILE A 150 8.10 -11.20 -0.63
C ILE A 150 7.05 -10.18 -1.09
N ASN A 151 6.03 -9.92 -0.28
CA ASN A 151 4.98 -8.96 -0.65
C ASN A 151 5.09 -7.69 0.17
N ILE A 152 5.11 -6.54 -0.50
CA ILE A 152 5.31 -5.23 0.12
C ILE A 152 4.11 -4.35 -0.19
N ARG A 153 3.31 -4.01 0.82
CA ARG A 153 2.12 -3.16 0.68
C ARG A 153 2.46 -1.75 1.12
N VAL A 154 2.34 -0.79 0.20
CA VAL A 154 2.82 0.58 0.42
C VAL A 154 1.68 1.50 0.84
N ASP A 155 1.90 2.25 1.91
CA ASP A 155 1.10 3.41 2.22
C ASP A 155 1.66 4.66 1.55
N TYR A 156 0.80 5.52 1.03
CA TYR A 156 1.18 6.73 0.30
C TYR A 156 0.19 7.86 0.61
N ARG A 157 0.54 9.12 0.30
CA ARG A 157 -0.35 10.25 0.60
C ARG A 157 -1.63 10.22 -0.23
N VAL A 158 -2.77 10.52 0.39
CA VAL A 158 -4.10 10.62 -0.26
C VAL A 158 -4.85 11.88 0.18
N VAL A 159 -5.83 12.33 -0.61
CA VAL A 159 -6.56 13.59 -0.37
C VAL A 159 -7.17 13.66 1.03
N GLN A 160 -7.94 12.64 1.44
CA GLN A 160 -8.71 12.70 2.70
C GLN A 160 -7.81 12.72 3.94
N ARG A 161 -6.72 11.93 3.92
CA ARG A 161 -5.79 11.84 5.06
C ARG A 161 -4.71 12.90 5.09
N ASP A 162 -4.27 13.36 3.93
CA ASP A 162 -3.04 14.14 3.78
C ASP A 162 -3.28 15.53 3.18
N GLY A 163 -4.51 15.85 2.77
CA GLY A 163 -4.88 17.16 2.23
C GLY A 163 -4.21 17.51 0.90
N ILE A 164 -3.68 16.50 0.18
CA ILE A 164 -3.09 16.69 -1.15
C ILE A 164 -4.21 16.80 -2.19
N SER A 165 -4.08 17.71 -3.16
CA SER A 165 -5.09 17.90 -4.22
C SER A 165 -4.42 18.28 -5.54
N ASP A 166 -3.67 17.33 -6.10
CA ASP A 166 -2.82 17.53 -7.28
C ASP A 166 -3.02 16.44 -8.35
N GLY A 167 -4.18 15.77 -8.34
CA GLY A 167 -4.47 14.69 -9.29
C GLY A 167 -3.60 13.45 -9.11
N GLY A 168 -3.13 13.19 -7.89
CA GLY A 168 -2.34 12.01 -7.55
C GLY A 168 -0.86 12.12 -7.92
N PHE A 169 -0.37 13.31 -8.31
CA PHE A 169 1.04 13.53 -8.61
C PHE A 169 1.92 13.25 -7.38
N THR A 170 1.57 13.81 -6.23
CA THR A 170 2.27 13.54 -4.97
C THR A 170 2.20 12.07 -4.58
N SER A 171 1.06 11.40 -4.80
CA SER A 171 0.94 9.95 -4.57
C SER A 171 1.87 9.14 -5.48
N ALA A 172 2.09 9.57 -6.73
CA ALA A 172 3.04 8.93 -7.65
C ALA A 172 4.50 9.14 -7.24
N GLN A 173 4.86 10.33 -6.74
CA GLN A 173 6.16 10.57 -6.13
C GLN A 173 6.38 9.61 -4.95
N ASP A 174 5.41 9.49 -4.05
CA ASP A 174 5.49 8.58 -2.90
C ASP A 174 5.65 7.11 -3.32
N ALA A 175 4.90 6.67 -4.33
CA ALA A 175 5.03 5.31 -4.89
C ALA A 175 6.44 5.07 -5.45
N LYS A 176 6.99 6.03 -6.20
CA LYS A 176 8.34 5.92 -6.76
C LYS A 176 9.42 5.96 -5.67
N THR A 177 9.28 6.83 -4.67
CA THR A 177 10.14 6.85 -3.48
C THR A 177 10.13 5.49 -2.77
N ALA A 178 8.95 4.86 -2.61
CA ALA A 178 8.83 3.55 -1.98
C ALA A 178 9.58 2.46 -2.76
N LEU A 179 9.45 2.42 -4.09
CA LEU A 179 10.20 1.50 -4.95
C LEU A 179 11.72 1.68 -4.80
N ARG A 180 12.22 2.93 -4.84
CA ARG A 180 13.63 3.23 -4.60
C ARG A 180 14.09 2.78 -3.22
N TRP A 181 13.26 3.03 -2.19
CA TRP A 181 13.57 2.62 -0.84
C TRP A 181 13.70 1.10 -0.74
N VAL A 182 12.78 0.33 -1.35
CA VAL A 182 12.86 -1.13 -1.38
C VAL A 182 14.15 -1.60 -2.06
N LYS A 183 14.49 -1.04 -3.22
CA LYS A 183 15.74 -1.38 -3.94
C LYS A 183 16.99 -1.07 -3.12
N ARG A 184 17.06 0.10 -2.49
CA ARG A 184 18.18 0.50 -1.63
C ARG A 184 18.33 -0.41 -0.41
N ASN A 185 17.21 -0.91 0.11
CA ASN A 185 17.16 -1.74 1.31
C ASN A 185 17.01 -3.24 0.99
N ALA A 186 17.22 -3.66 -0.26
CA ALA A 186 16.90 -5.01 -0.72
C ALA A 186 17.62 -6.10 0.10
N ALA A 187 18.90 -5.89 0.44
CA ALA A 187 19.68 -6.79 1.29
C ALA A 187 19.14 -6.91 2.73
N MET A 188 18.49 -5.87 3.26
CA MET A 188 17.83 -5.95 4.56
C MET A 188 16.55 -6.78 4.50
N LEU A 189 15.84 -6.67 3.38
CA LEU A 189 14.56 -7.34 3.13
C LEU A 189 14.73 -8.77 2.60
N GLY A 190 15.93 -9.20 2.21
CA GLY A 190 16.12 -10.47 1.50
C GLY A 190 15.52 -10.46 0.08
N VAL A 191 15.42 -9.27 -0.52
CA VAL A 191 14.89 -9.03 -1.86
C VAL A 191 16.05 -8.96 -2.86
N ASP A 192 15.83 -9.49 -4.06
CA ASP A 192 16.69 -9.22 -5.21
C ASP A 192 16.26 -7.88 -5.84
N PRO A 193 17.10 -6.81 -5.80
CA PRO A 193 16.72 -5.49 -6.32
C PRO A 193 16.45 -5.47 -7.83
N ASP A 194 16.90 -6.50 -8.55
CA ASP A 194 16.70 -6.67 -9.98
C ASP A 194 15.49 -7.56 -10.31
N LYS A 195 14.80 -8.12 -9.30
CA LYS A 195 13.59 -8.95 -9.47
C LYS A 195 12.43 -8.38 -8.67
N ILE A 196 12.08 -7.14 -8.96
CA ILE A 196 10.92 -6.46 -8.37
C ILE A 196 9.81 -6.36 -9.40
N ILE A 197 8.60 -6.68 -8.96
CA ILE A 197 7.34 -6.51 -9.67
C ILE A 197 6.57 -5.42 -8.93
N VAL A 198 5.87 -4.56 -9.67
CA VAL A 198 4.98 -3.56 -9.07
C VAL A 198 3.54 -3.82 -9.51
N GLY A 199 2.61 -3.69 -8.58
CA GLY A 199 1.21 -3.93 -8.83
C GLY A 199 0.32 -2.94 -8.11
N GLY A 200 -0.92 -2.86 -8.57
CA GLY A 200 -1.89 -1.96 -7.95
C GLY A 200 -3.24 -1.98 -8.62
N GLY A 201 -4.22 -1.37 -7.95
CA GLY A 201 -5.61 -1.39 -8.37
C GLY A 201 -6.14 0.01 -8.63
N SER A 202 -6.86 0.25 -9.74
CA SER A 202 -7.44 1.57 -10.03
C SER A 202 -6.37 2.67 -9.98
N ALA A 203 -6.54 3.68 -9.12
CA ALA A 203 -5.53 4.69 -8.82
C ALA A 203 -4.16 4.11 -8.45
N GLY A 204 -4.08 3.00 -7.71
CA GLY A 204 -2.82 2.33 -7.38
C GLY A 204 -2.16 1.67 -8.60
N GLY A 205 -2.96 1.20 -9.57
CA GLY A 205 -2.43 0.71 -10.84
C GLY A 205 -1.83 1.83 -11.69
N HIS A 206 -2.44 3.02 -11.63
CA HIS A 206 -1.85 4.25 -12.17
C HIS A 206 -0.51 4.57 -11.49
N LEU A 207 -0.44 4.49 -10.15
CA LEU A 207 0.81 4.72 -9.42
C LEU A 207 1.90 3.72 -9.78
N ALA A 208 1.55 2.43 -9.94
CA ALA A 208 2.49 1.39 -10.33
C ALA A 208 3.18 1.73 -11.66
N LEU A 209 2.40 2.09 -12.69
CA LEU A 209 2.92 2.54 -13.98
C LEU A 209 3.73 3.84 -13.85
N ALA A 210 3.28 4.79 -13.02
CA ALA A 210 3.93 6.07 -12.82
C ALA A 210 5.35 5.94 -12.24
N THR A 211 5.66 4.86 -11.52
CA THR A 211 7.02 4.61 -11.00
C THR A 211 8.10 4.59 -12.09
N GLN A 212 7.73 4.40 -13.36
CA GLN A 212 8.67 4.40 -14.49
C GLN A 212 8.90 5.79 -15.11
N LEU A 213 8.17 6.82 -14.67
CA LEU A 213 8.27 8.17 -15.22
C LEU A 213 9.28 9.02 -14.46
N LYS A 214 10.18 9.67 -15.18
CA LYS A 214 11.10 10.67 -14.59
C LYS A 214 10.36 11.90 -14.07
N SER A 215 9.22 12.25 -14.67
CA SER A 215 8.44 13.43 -14.27
C SER A 215 7.86 13.37 -12.86
N VAL A 216 7.81 12.18 -12.24
CA VAL A 216 7.35 11.97 -10.87
C VAL A 216 8.50 11.64 -9.92
N ASP A 217 9.74 11.98 -10.28
CA ASP A 217 10.85 11.94 -9.34
C ASP A 217 10.60 12.92 -8.19
N ASP A 218 10.75 12.44 -6.95
CA ASP A 218 10.82 13.33 -5.80
C ASP A 218 12.25 13.91 -5.74
N PRO A 219 12.40 15.24 -5.62
CA PRO A 219 13.73 15.87 -5.56
C PRO A 219 14.56 15.46 -4.34
N HIS A 220 13.95 14.85 -3.32
CA HIS A 220 14.62 14.34 -2.13
C HIS A 220 15.04 12.87 -2.24
N ASP A 221 14.68 12.19 -3.32
CA ASP A 221 15.10 10.80 -3.55
C ASP A 221 16.58 10.71 -3.96
N ASP A 222 17.19 9.57 -3.64
CA ASP A 222 18.45 9.17 -4.27
C ASP A 222 18.18 8.67 -5.70
N LEU A 223 18.35 9.57 -6.67
CA LEU A 223 18.09 9.30 -8.08
C LEU A 223 19.11 8.36 -8.73
N SER A 224 20.20 7.98 -8.02
CA SER A 224 21.12 6.94 -8.51
C SER A 224 20.51 5.54 -8.45
N VAL A 225 19.48 5.36 -7.62
CA VAL A 225 18.70 4.13 -7.56
C VAL A 225 17.72 4.09 -8.73
N ASN A 226 17.98 3.19 -9.69
CA ASN A 226 17.07 2.97 -10.81
C ASN A 226 15.70 2.45 -10.33
N THR A 227 14.68 2.58 -11.17
CA THR A 227 13.31 2.15 -10.87
C THR A 227 12.83 1.04 -11.79
N ASP A 228 13.76 0.33 -12.44
CA ASP A 228 13.42 -0.75 -13.36
C ASP A 228 12.73 -1.91 -12.63
N VAL A 229 11.78 -2.55 -13.28
CA VAL A 229 11.01 -3.68 -12.72
C VAL A 229 10.95 -4.80 -13.75
N ILE A 230 10.72 -6.03 -13.30
CA ILE A 230 10.63 -7.20 -14.20
C ILE A 230 9.21 -7.47 -14.67
N GLY A 231 8.22 -6.80 -14.09
CA GLY A 231 6.84 -6.90 -14.55
C GLY A 231 5.87 -6.01 -13.78
N PHE A 232 4.66 -5.89 -14.34
CA PHE A 232 3.53 -5.16 -13.74
C PHE A 232 2.33 -6.07 -13.51
N ILE A 233 1.62 -5.87 -12.40
CA ILE A 233 0.33 -6.53 -12.11
C ILE A 233 -0.74 -5.46 -11.87
N LEU A 234 -1.54 -5.19 -12.90
CA LEU A 234 -2.46 -4.06 -12.91
C LEU A 234 -3.91 -4.54 -12.82
N HIS A 235 -4.55 -4.28 -11.69
CA HIS A 235 -5.97 -4.57 -11.50
C HIS A 235 -6.79 -3.34 -11.90
N ASN A 236 -7.48 -3.41 -13.05
CA ASN A 236 -8.36 -2.34 -13.54
C ASN A 236 -7.73 -0.93 -13.39
N PRO A 237 -6.51 -0.71 -13.91
CA PRO A 237 -5.75 0.50 -13.64
C PRO A 237 -6.44 1.73 -14.25
N TYR A 238 -6.32 2.85 -13.54
CA TYR A 238 -6.78 4.12 -14.07
C TYR A 238 -5.77 4.65 -15.09
N VAL A 239 -6.13 4.66 -16.37
CA VAL A 239 -5.26 5.05 -17.50
C VAL A 239 -6.04 5.89 -18.52
N VAL A 240 -6.91 6.77 -18.01
CA VAL A 240 -7.78 7.66 -18.82
C VAL A 240 -7.14 9.04 -18.98
N TYR A 241 -7.24 9.60 -20.19
CA TYR A 241 -6.64 10.89 -20.52
C TYR A 241 -7.63 11.97 -20.15
N LEU A 242 -7.27 12.78 -19.15
CA LEU A 242 -8.10 13.90 -18.74
C LEU A 242 -7.60 15.21 -19.36
N ASN A 243 -6.28 15.44 -19.37
CA ASN A 243 -5.65 16.62 -19.93
C ASN A 243 -4.13 16.43 -20.07
N GLU A 244 -3.43 17.46 -20.55
CA GLU A 244 -1.98 17.43 -20.77
C GLU A 244 -1.14 17.20 -19.49
N LYS A 245 -1.74 17.36 -18.30
CA LYS A 245 -1.09 17.08 -17.01
C LYS A 245 -1.21 15.61 -16.59
N SER A 246 -1.96 14.78 -17.32
CA SER A 246 -2.02 13.33 -17.12
C SER A 246 -0.65 12.72 -17.46
N TYR A 247 0.25 12.69 -16.48
CA TYR A 247 1.67 12.34 -16.68
C TYR A 247 1.90 10.90 -17.17
N ILE A 248 0.94 10.00 -16.95
CA ILE A 248 1.00 8.60 -17.38
C ILE A 248 1.14 8.44 -18.90
N TYR A 249 0.72 9.44 -19.68
CA TYR A 249 0.82 9.43 -21.15
C TYR A 249 2.20 9.69 -21.71
N ASN A 250 3.14 10.09 -20.85
CA ASN A 250 4.55 10.19 -21.22
C ASN A 250 5.25 8.81 -21.19
N LEU A 251 4.54 7.74 -20.81
CA LEU A 251 5.08 6.38 -20.82
C LEU A 251 5.26 5.87 -22.25
N ASP A 252 6.46 5.36 -22.52
CA ASP A 252 6.74 4.57 -23.71
C ASP A 252 6.37 3.11 -23.45
N TYR A 253 5.16 2.71 -23.83
CA TYR A 253 4.64 1.35 -23.61
C TYR A 253 5.54 0.24 -24.20
N SER A 254 6.32 0.55 -25.24
CA SER A 254 7.25 -0.40 -25.85
C SER A 254 8.47 -0.71 -24.98
N LYS A 255 8.74 0.15 -23.98
CA LYS A 255 9.86 0.01 -23.03
C LYS A 255 9.42 -0.47 -21.65
N LEU A 256 8.12 -0.64 -21.41
CA LEU A 256 7.65 -1.21 -20.17
C LEU A 256 8.10 -2.67 -20.05
N ALA A 257 8.36 -3.11 -18.83
CA ALA A 257 8.42 -4.54 -18.54
C ALA A 257 7.07 -5.22 -18.87
N PRO A 258 7.02 -6.55 -19.05
CA PRO A 258 5.79 -7.27 -19.29
C PRO A 258 4.68 -6.92 -18.29
N VAL A 259 3.45 -6.79 -18.78
CA VAL A 259 2.30 -6.35 -17.98
C VAL A 259 1.24 -7.44 -17.95
N TRP A 260 0.87 -7.91 -16.76
CA TRP A 260 -0.43 -8.53 -16.54
C TRP A 260 -1.44 -7.44 -16.21
N VAL A 261 -2.56 -7.41 -16.92
CA VAL A 261 -3.62 -6.43 -16.69
C VAL A 261 -5.00 -7.05 -16.68
N ALA A 262 -5.80 -6.73 -15.68
CA ALA A 262 -7.21 -7.11 -15.62
C ALA A 262 -8.12 -5.95 -16.01
N TYR A 263 -9.11 -6.25 -16.87
CA TYR A 263 -10.15 -5.30 -17.28
C TYR A 263 -11.54 -5.92 -17.30
N GLY A 264 -12.51 -5.17 -16.79
CA GLY A 264 -13.92 -5.52 -16.87
C GLY A 264 -14.61 -4.67 -17.94
N LEU A 265 -15.37 -5.27 -18.85
CA LEU A 265 -16.05 -4.53 -19.93
C LEU A 265 -17.22 -3.66 -19.42
N LYS A 266 -17.62 -3.80 -18.15
CA LYS A 266 -18.60 -2.95 -17.47
C LYS A 266 -17.96 -1.93 -16.52
N ASP A 267 -16.64 -1.78 -16.54
CA ASP A 267 -15.90 -0.85 -15.69
C ASP A 267 -15.99 0.59 -16.19
N LYS A 268 -17.05 1.30 -15.80
CA LYS A 268 -17.25 2.71 -16.19
C LYS A 268 -16.07 3.62 -15.80
N ALA A 269 -15.42 3.39 -14.66
CA ALA A 269 -14.31 4.24 -14.20
C ALA A 269 -13.00 4.01 -14.99
N ALA A 270 -12.90 2.89 -15.72
CA ALA A 270 -11.81 2.65 -16.68
C ALA A 270 -12.06 3.27 -18.07
N TYR A 271 -13.30 3.70 -18.34
CA TYR A 271 -13.74 4.13 -19.67
C TYR A 271 -14.25 5.56 -19.74
N ASP A 272 -14.77 6.12 -18.64
CA ASP A 272 -15.65 7.29 -18.71
C ASP A 272 -15.61 8.11 -17.42
N ASP A 273 -14.79 9.16 -17.41
CA ASP A 273 -14.92 10.29 -16.46
C ASP A 273 -15.49 11.55 -17.16
N ASP A 274 -15.77 11.49 -18.47
CA ASP A 274 -16.45 12.58 -19.21
C ASP A 274 -17.66 12.04 -20.00
N PRO A 275 -18.85 12.01 -19.37
CA PRO A 275 -20.08 11.53 -19.99
C PRO A 275 -20.57 12.41 -21.16
N SER A 276 -19.88 13.51 -21.49
CA SER A 276 -20.27 14.45 -22.56
C SER A 276 -19.52 14.23 -23.87
N GLN A 277 -18.45 13.44 -23.90
CA GLN A 277 -17.65 13.23 -25.11
C GLN A 277 -17.56 11.76 -25.52
N LYS A 278 -17.68 11.52 -26.83
CA LYS A 278 -17.50 10.22 -27.49
C LYS A 278 -16.29 9.53 -26.88
N ARG A 279 -16.46 8.29 -26.36
CA ARG A 279 -15.41 7.40 -25.83
C ARG A 279 -14.03 7.86 -26.26
N THR A 280 -13.28 8.49 -25.36
CA THR A 280 -11.96 9.03 -25.70
C THR A 280 -11.10 7.90 -26.29
N GLU A 281 -10.30 8.20 -27.30
CA GLU A 281 -9.42 7.20 -27.95
C GLU A 281 -8.32 6.67 -27.01
N ARG A 282 -8.20 7.22 -25.78
CA ARG A 282 -7.18 6.91 -24.77
C ARG A 282 -7.82 6.54 -23.42
N ASN A 283 -8.35 5.32 -23.37
CA ASN A 283 -9.01 4.67 -22.22
C ASN A 283 -8.42 3.26 -21.94
N GLY A 284 -9.01 2.51 -21.01
CA GLY A 284 -8.56 1.15 -20.67
C GLY A 284 -8.50 0.16 -21.84
N GLU A 285 -9.45 0.18 -22.77
CA GLU A 285 -9.46 -0.70 -23.96
C GLU A 285 -8.33 -0.34 -24.92
N SER A 286 -8.13 0.96 -25.16
CA SER A 286 -7.00 1.43 -25.97
C SER A 286 -5.65 1.07 -25.34
N PHE A 287 -5.56 1.10 -24.00
CA PHE A 287 -4.35 0.73 -23.27
C PHE A 287 -4.05 -0.77 -23.43
N VAL A 288 -5.04 -1.64 -23.27
CA VAL A 288 -4.88 -3.09 -23.50
C VAL A 288 -4.46 -3.37 -24.94
N LYS A 289 -5.09 -2.71 -25.91
CA LYS A 289 -4.75 -2.85 -27.33
C LYS A 289 -3.30 -2.42 -27.60
N LEU A 290 -2.89 -1.25 -27.08
CA LEU A 290 -1.51 -0.76 -27.23
C LEU A 290 -0.48 -1.67 -26.57
N LEU A 291 -0.78 -2.22 -25.39
CA LEU A 291 0.08 -3.21 -24.73
C LEU A 291 0.25 -4.46 -25.60
N ALA A 292 -0.85 -5.01 -26.14
CA ALA A 292 -0.80 -6.18 -27.01
C ALA A 292 0.02 -5.93 -28.28
N GLU A 293 -0.06 -4.72 -28.85
CA GLU A 293 0.69 -4.34 -30.05
C GLU A 293 2.17 -4.06 -29.80
N LYS A 294 2.50 -3.43 -28.66
CA LYS A 294 3.83 -2.84 -28.41
C LYS A 294 4.67 -3.60 -27.38
N ASN A 295 4.07 -4.46 -26.57
CA ASN A 295 4.71 -5.12 -25.43
C ASN A 295 4.50 -6.64 -25.47
N LYS A 296 5.25 -7.32 -26.36
CA LYS A 296 5.19 -8.77 -26.55
C LYS A 296 5.60 -9.47 -25.24
N GLY A 297 4.66 -10.15 -24.58
CA GLY A 297 4.85 -10.75 -23.25
C GLY A 297 3.83 -10.24 -22.22
N SER A 298 3.13 -9.14 -22.51
CA SER A 298 1.99 -8.69 -21.71
C SER A 298 0.77 -9.60 -21.90
N TYR A 299 -0.01 -9.76 -20.83
CA TYR A 299 -1.20 -10.60 -20.76
C TYR A 299 -2.41 -9.81 -20.27
N ALA A 300 -3.56 -10.00 -20.90
CA ALA A 300 -4.81 -9.33 -20.54
C ALA A 300 -5.84 -10.33 -20.00
N PHE A 301 -6.30 -10.11 -18.78
CA PHE A 301 -7.38 -10.84 -18.13
C PHE A 301 -8.69 -10.06 -18.24
N ILE A 302 -9.47 -10.33 -19.29
CA ILE A 302 -10.69 -9.57 -19.61
C ILE A 302 -11.94 -10.30 -19.13
N LYS A 303 -12.87 -9.59 -18.47
CA LYS A 303 -14.18 -10.11 -18.04
C LYS A 303 -15.34 -9.27 -18.55
N GLU A 304 -16.25 -9.89 -19.31
CA GLU A 304 -17.43 -9.22 -19.86
C GLU A 304 -18.33 -8.60 -18.77
N ASN A 305 -18.50 -9.31 -17.65
CA ASN A 305 -19.33 -8.87 -16.54
C ASN A 305 -18.56 -8.14 -15.43
N GLY A 306 -17.26 -7.88 -15.61
CA GLY A 306 -16.44 -7.20 -14.62
C GLY A 306 -16.79 -5.71 -14.54
N GLY A 307 -17.16 -5.22 -13.35
CA GLY A 307 -17.23 -3.80 -13.02
C GLY A 307 -15.93 -3.29 -12.40
N HIS A 308 -15.89 -2.02 -11.96
CA HIS A 308 -14.70 -1.46 -11.32
C HIS A 308 -14.31 -2.23 -10.05
N GLY A 309 -13.02 -2.57 -9.92
CA GLY A 309 -12.49 -3.30 -8.75
C GLY A 309 -12.89 -4.78 -8.67
N PHE A 310 -13.41 -5.37 -9.75
CA PHE A 310 -13.96 -6.74 -9.72
C PHE A 310 -12.96 -7.81 -9.24
N CYS A 311 -11.65 -7.66 -9.51
CA CYS A 311 -10.62 -8.60 -9.07
C CYS A 311 -10.50 -8.70 -7.54
N SER A 312 -10.93 -7.68 -6.80
CA SER A 312 -10.97 -7.71 -5.33
C SER A 312 -12.26 -8.32 -4.78
N SER A 313 -13.21 -8.69 -5.64
CA SER A 313 -14.45 -9.37 -5.25
C SER A 313 -14.24 -10.87 -5.09
N ALA A 314 -14.99 -11.51 -4.18
CA ALA A 314 -14.87 -12.94 -3.94
C ALA A 314 -15.11 -13.79 -5.21
N ALA A 315 -15.94 -13.29 -6.14
CA ALA A 315 -16.29 -13.99 -7.36
C ALA A 315 -15.11 -14.15 -8.34
N PHE A 316 -14.15 -13.22 -8.31
CA PHE A 316 -13.05 -13.18 -9.27
C PHE A 316 -11.67 -13.21 -8.62
N LEU A 317 -11.58 -13.14 -7.29
CA LEU A 317 -10.31 -13.10 -6.58
C LEU A 317 -9.45 -14.33 -6.88
N GLU A 318 -10.02 -15.53 -6.81
CA GLU A 318 -9.29 -16.76 -7.08
C GLU A 318 -8.80 -16.82 -8.53
N GLU A 319 -9.72 -16.65 -9.47
CA GLU A 319 -9.41 -16.72 -10.90
C GLU A 319 -8.38 -15.67 -11.34
N SER A 320 -8.54 -14.42 -10.90
CA SER A 320 -7.58 -13.36 -11.24
C SER A 320 -6.22 -13.57 -10.59
N THR A 321 -6.18 -14.14 -9.37
CA THR A 321 -4.92 -14.46 -8.69
C THR A 321 -4.19 -15.61 -9.39
N HIS A 322 -4.90 -16.67 -9.79
CA HIS A 322 -4.31 -17.77 -10.58
C HIS A 322 -3.85 -17.30 -11.97
N SER A 323 -4.60 -16.42 -12.63
CA SER A 323 -4.16 -15.83 -13.89
C SER A 323 -2.89 -14.99 -13.74
N THR A 324 -2.78 -14.23 -12.64
CA THR A 324 -1.55 -13.49 -12.30
C THR A 324 -0.38 -14.45 -12.06
N ASP A 325 -0.63 -15.56 -11.36
CA ASP A 325 0.36 -16.60 -11.11
C ASP A 325 0.95 -17.19 -12.39
N GLN A 326 0.08 -17.56 -13.34
CA GLN A 326 0.50 -18.07 -14.66
C GLN A 326 1.34 -17.07 -15.43
N PHE A 327 1.05 -15.77 -15.28
CA PHE A 327 1.91 -14.73 -15.83
C PHE A 327 3.28 -14.69 -15.12
N LEU A 328 3.34 -14.84 -13.80
CA LEU A 328 4.63 -14.93 -13.10
C LEU A 328 5.43 -16.19 -13.49
N GLN A 329 4.74 -17.32 -13.74
CA GLN A 329 5.37 -18.52 -14.30
C GLN A 329 5.97 -18.24 -15.69
N SER A 330 5.27 -17.51 -16.55
CA SER A 330 5.79 -17.17 -17.89
C SER A 330 7.00 -16.23 -17.86
N LEU A 331 7.17 -15.48 -16.77
CA LEU A 331 8.38 -14.68 -16.49
C LEU A 331 9.52 -15.50 -15.85
N GLY A 332 9.31 -16.79 -15.57
CA GLY A 332 10.26 -17.64 -14.85
C GLY A 332 10.42 -17.27 -13.38
N VAL A 333 9.44 -16.57 -12.79
CA VAL A 333 9.43 -16.15 -11.39
C VAL A 333 8.92 -17.27 -10.48
N LEU A 334 7.94 -18.04 -10.95
CA LEU A 334 7.29 -19.12 -10.22
C LEU A 334 7.39 -20.44 -10.97
N ASP A 335 7.28 -21.55 -10.23
CA ASP A 335 7.15 -22.90 -10.80
C ASP A 335 5.72 -23.20 -11.26
N ASP A 336 5.56 -24.24 -12.08
CA ASP A 336 4.30 -24.59 -12.77
C ASP A 336 3.18 -25.07 -11.82
N GLN A 337 3.44 -25.16 -10.51
CA GLN A 337 2.40 -25.50 -9.54
C GLN A 337 1.50 -24.29 -9.27
N LEU A 338 0.20 -24.50 -9.02
CA LEU A 338 -0.71 -23.45 -8.54
C LEU A 338 -0.94 -23.60 -7.04
N GLY A 339 -0.91 -22.49 -6.31
CA GLY A 339 -1.27 -22.44 -4.89
C GLY A 339 -2.78 -22.44 -4.66
N LYS A 340 -3.21 -22.60 -3.40
CA LYS A 340 -4.60 -22.37 -3.00
C LYS A 340 -4.80 -20.89 -2.65
N VAL A 341 -5.80 -20.25 -3.24
CA VAL A 341 -6.20 -18.89 -2.84
C VAL A 341 -7.02 -18.99 -1.57
N THR A 342 -6.44 -18.63 -0.43
CA THR A 342 -7.19 -18.55 0.82
C THR A 342 -8.02 -17.28 0.82
N SER A 343 -9.28 -17.37 0.39
CA SER A 343 -10.26 -16.30 0.60
C SER A 343 -10.70 -16.25 2.07
N LYS A 344 -9.74 -16.02 2.99
CA LYS A 344 -10.11 -15.33 4.22
C LYS A 344 -10.37 -13.89 3.83
N ARG A 345 -11.54 -13.63 3.20
CA ARG A 345 -12.26 -12.43 3.58
C ARG A 345 -12.35 -12.53 5.11
N GLN A 346 -11.50 -11.79 5.81
CA GLN A 346 -11.95 -11.15 7.04
C GLN A 346 -13.08 -10.21 6.60
N GLY A 347 -14.22 -10.80 6.20
CA GLY A 347 -15.48 -10.16 6.45
C GLY A 347 -15.42 -9.81 7.92
N ILE A 348 -15.62 -8.53 8.20
CA ILE A 348 -16.17 -8.01 9.44
C ILE A 348 -16.28 -9.14 10.46
N LEU A 349 -15.24 -9.27 11.29
CA LEU A 349 -15.12 -10.31 12.32
C LEU A 349 -16.52 -10.67 12.82
N LYS A 350 -17.04 -11.85 12.43
CA LYS A 350 -18.26 -12.40 13.04
C LYS A 350 -18.06 -12.29 14.54
N ILE A 351 -18.97 -11.56 15.19
CA ILE A 351 -18.93 -11.14 16.60
C ILE A 351 -18.61 -12.29 17.56
N GLU A 352 -18.84 -13.54 17.16
CA GLU A 352 -18.52 -14.74 17.93
C GLU A 352 -17.03 -15.08 18.03
N ARG A 353 -16.22 -14.83 16.98
CA ARG A 353 -14.75 -15.10 17.05
C ARG A 353 -14.01 -14.07 17.92
N ARG A 354 -14.61 -12.89 18.15
CA ARG A 354 -14.10 -11.89 19.11
C ARG A 354 -14.11 -12.43 20.54
N LYS A 355 -15.09 -13.24 20.95
CA LYS A 355 -15.15 -13.78 22.32
C LYS A 355 -14.07 -14.84 22.58
N GLN A 356 -13.68 -15.60 21.55
CA GLN A 356 -12.72 -16.69 21.68
C GLN A 356 -11.25 -16.23 21.54
N ILE A 357 -10.99 -15.16 20.79
CA ILE A 357 -9.65 -14.55 20.71
C ILE A 357 -9.35 -13.67 21.93
N ILE A 358 -10.37 -13.13 22.60
CA ILE A 358 -10.20 -12.49 23.93
C ILE A 358 -9.74 -13.51 24.98
N SER A 359 -10.00 -14.82 24.80
CA SER A 359 -9.52 -15.86 25.72
C SER A 359 -8.14 -16.44 25.36
N ASP A 360 -7.70 -16.38 24.10
CA ASP A 360 -6.36 -16.83 23.69
C ASP A 360 -5.40 -15.63 23.57
N ASN A 361 -4.78 -15.30 24.71
CA ASN A 361 -3.87 -14.18 24.99
C ASN A 361 -2.52 -14.21 24.23
N THR A 362 -2.44 -14.60 22.96
CA THR A 362 -1.19 -14.53 22.18
C THR A 362 -1.40 -13.91 20.81
N LEU A 363 -1.32 -12.57 20.75
CA LEU A 363 -1.13 -11.79 19.54
C LEU A 363 0.33 -11.29 19.52
N ARG A 364 1.11 -11.73 18.53
CA ARG A 364 2.50 -11.27 18.34
C ARG A 364 2.47 -9.84 17.83
N LEU A 365 3.04 -8.93 18.61
CA LEU A 365 3.28 -7.54 18.19
C LEU A 365 4.27 -7.52 17.04
N THR A 366 3.86 -6.90 15.93
CA THR A 366 4.69 -6.51 14.78
C THR A 366 5.96 -5.78 15.26
N LYS A 367 7.15 -6.34 14.98
CA LYS A 367 8.43 -5.70 15.29
C LYS A 367 8.78 -4.67 14.23
N TYR A 368 8.39 -3.41 14.40
CA TYR A 368 8.86 -2.35 13.51
C TYR A 368 10.32 -2.00 13.79
N ARG A 369 11.12 -1.85 12.73
CA ARG A 369 12.53 -1.44 12.82
C ARG A 369 12.70 -0.11 12.09
N LYS A 370 13.24 0.90 12.77
CA LYS A 370 13.74 2.11 12.11
C LYS A 370 14.90 1.67 11.20
N GLY A 371 14.78 1.85 9.89
CA GLY A 371 15.89 1.63 8.97
C GLY A 371 17.06 2.47 9.44
N GLN A 372 18.20 1.85 9.72
CA GLN A 372 19.40 2.60 10.05
C GLN A 372 19.78 3.43 8.82
N SER A 373 19.82 4.75 8.96
CA SER A 373 20.63 5.58 8.09
C SER A 373 22.08 5.18 8.34
N VAL A 374 22.72 4.51 7.39
CA VAL A 374 24.17 4.44 7.39
C VAL A 374 24.63 5.86 7.09
N ASN A 375 25.13 6.54 8.13
CA ASN A 375 25.63 7.90 8.07
C ASN A 375 26.70 8.05 6.97
N SER A 376 26.66 9.22 6.32
CA SER A 376 27.79 9.98 5.79
C SER A 376 29.09 9.19 5.55
N PHE A 377 29.40 8.93 4.28
CA PHE A 377 30.78 8.86 3.86
C PHE A 377 31.45 10.19 4.24
N SER A 378 32.33 10.16 5.24
CA SER A 378 33.36 11.18 5.40
C SER A 378 34.52 10.78 4.48
N PRO A 379 35.02 11.66 3.60
CA PRO A 379 36.21 11.37 2.82
C PRO A 379 37.42 11.41 3.74
N ASP A 380 38.28 10.40 3.57
CA ASP A 380 39.73 10.40 3.76
C ASP A 380 40.32 11.08 5.01
N GLN A 381 40.99 10.29 5.87
CA GLN A 381 42.34 10.63 6.32
C GLN A 381 43.18 9.36 6.49
N SER A 382 44.09 9.17 5.55
CA SER A 382 45.41 8.54 5.73
C SER A 382 46.05 8.79 7.11
N GLN A 383 46.40 7.70 7.81
CA GLN A 383 47.75 7.29 8.23
C GLN A 383 47.71 5.99 9.03
#